data_AF-A0A6T6KGU0-F1
#
_entry.id   AF-A0A6T6KGU0-F1
#
_cell.length_a   1.000
_cell.length_b   1.000
_cell.length_c   1.000
_cell.angle_alpha   90.00
_cell.angle_beta   90.00
_cell.angle_gamma   90.00
#
_symmetry.space_group_name_H-M   'P 1'
#
loop_
_entity.id
_entity.type
_entity.pdbx_description
1 polymer ?
#
loop_
_entity_poly.entity_id
_entity_poly.type
_entity_poly.pdbx_seq_one_letter_code
_entity_poly.pdbx_strand_id
1 'polypeptide(L)'
;LVVAQVFLVAVWQLYVIRSPEWTLFTALVFGSMLSATDPISVTATLKELGVGEKLNTLIEGESLLNDGSAVVFYEAFLDAALEGGSGAGSVIVRLLRLSLGGVAMGLAFALV
;
A
#
# COMPACT_ATOMS: atom_id res chain seq x y z
N LEU A 1 -5.63 -4.54 -5.19
CA LEU A 1 -6.47 -3.34 -4.96
C LEU A 1 -5.60 -2.08 -4.80
N VAL A 2 -4.63 -2.13 -3.88
CA VAL A 2 -3.70 -1.05 -3.55
C VAL A 2 -3.12 -0.33 -4.76
N VAL A 3 -2.43 -1.03 -5.67
CA VAL A 3 -1.80 -0.43 -6.86
C VAL A 3 -2.78 0.46 -7.62
N ALA A 4 -3.96 -0.07 -7.93
CA ALA A 4 -4.98 0.68 -8.67
C ALA A 4 -5.44 1.91 -7.87
N GLN A 5 -5.69 1.79 -6.57
CA GLN A 5 -6.07 2.92 -5.72
C GLN A 5 -4.99 4.00 -5.68
N VAL A 6 -3.72 3.64 -5.51
CA VAL A 6 -2.60 4.59 -5.50
C VAL A 6 -2.59 5.42 -6.78
N PHE A 7 -2.65 4.75 -7.93
CA PHE A 7 -2.62 5.43 -9.23
C PHE A 7 -3.90 6.22 -9.50
N LEU A 8 -5.08 5.71 -9.12
CA LEU A 8 -6.35 6.42 -9.31
C LEU A 8 -6.42 7.69 -8.47
N VAL A 9 -6.01 7.64 -7.20
CA VAL A 9 -5.94 8.82 -6.32
C VAL A 9 -4.94 9.83 -6.87
N ALA A 10 -3.77 9.38 -7.31
CA ALA A 10 -2.76 10.27 -7.89
C ALA A 10 -3.28 10.94 -9.18
N VAL A 11 -3.91 10.19 -10.07
CA VAL A 11 -4.55 10.74 -11.29
C VAL A 11 -5.64 11.74 -10.91
N TRP A 12 -6.48 11.41 -9.95
CA TRP A 12 -7.53 12.33 -9.48
C TRP A 12 -6.94 13.65 -8.95
N GLN A 13 -5.87 13.60 -8.17
CA GLN A 13 -5.19 14.81 -7.67
C GLN A 13 -4.59 15.66 -8.79
N LEU A 14 -3.87 15.02 -9.71
CA LEU A 14 -3.16 15.70 -10.80
C LEU A 14 -4.12 16.31 -11.82
N TYR A 15 -5.24 15.65 -12.13
CA TYR A 15 -6.13 16.06 -13.21
C TYR A 15 -7.43 16.73 -12.75
N VAL A 16 -7.92 16.42 -11.54
CA VAL A 16 -9.19 16.96 -11.02
C VAL A 16 -8.93 18.08 -10.01
N ILE A 17 -8.11 17.85 -8.96
CA ILE A 17 -7.79 18.92 -8.00
C ILE A 17 -6.91 20.00 -8.67
N ARG A 18 -5.91 19.57 -9.46
CA ARG A 18 -5.01 20.46 -10.22
C ARG A 18 -4.32 21.55 -9.37
N SER A 19 -3.96 21.24 -8.12
CA SER A 19 -3.16 22.13 -7.28
C SER A 19 -1.67 22.03 -7.66
N PRO A 20 -0.92 23.15 -7.70
CA PRO A 20 0.52 23.13 -7.98
C PRO A 20 1.35 22.39 -6.92
N GLU A 21 0.78 22.10 -5.74
CA GLU A 21 1.44 21.32 -4.69
C GLU A 21 1.49 19.81 -4.99
N TRP A 22 0.62 19.33 -5.89
CA TRP A 22 0.60 17.94 -6.33
C TRP A 22 1.59 17.71 -7.46
N THR A 23 2.81 17.30 -7.11
CA THR A 23 3.74 16.65 -8.04
C THR A 23 3.35 15.19 -8.22
N LEU A 24 3.89 14.51 -9.25
CA LEU A 24 3.64 13.09 -9.47
C LEU A 24 3.95 12.24 -8.22
N PHE A 25 5.13 12.44 -7.61
CA PHE A 25 5.53 11.64 -6.46
C PHE A 25 4.77 12.01 -5.19
N THR A 26 4.48 13.29 -4.93
CA THR A 26 3.66 13.67 -3.77
C THR A 26 2.21 13.15 -3.89
N ALA A 27 1.68 13.09 -5.10
CA ALA A 27 0.38 12.48 -5.39
C ALA A 27 0.39 10.95 -5.17
N LEU A 28 1.44 10.26 -5.64
CA LEU A 28 1.62 8.82 -5.42
C LEU A 28 1.83 8.47 -3.93
N VAL A 29 2.58 9.30 -3.19
CA VAL A 29 2.74 9.18 -1.73
C VAL A 29 1.38 9.27 -1.05
N PHE A 30 0.57 10.28 -1.36
CA PHE A 30 -0.76 10.40 -0.77
C PHE A 30 -1.68 9.24 -1.16
N GLY A 31 -1.65 8.80 -2.42
CA GLY A 31 -2.39 7.63 -2.88
C GLY A 31 -2.02 6.36 -2.10
N SER A 32 -0.74 6.16 -1.80
CA SER A 32 -0.25 5.02 -1.00
C SER A 32 -0.76 5.07 0.44
N MET A 33 -0.76 6.25 1.09
CA MET A 33 -1.30 6.42 2.44
C MET A 33 -2.79 6.06 2.51
N LEU A 34 -3.58 6.39 1.49
CA LEU A 34 -5.02 6.09 1.45
C LEU A 34 -5.36 4.66 1.02
N SER A 35 -4.39 3.89 0.54
CA SER A 35 -4.64 2.57 -0.04
C SER A 35 -4.66 1.42 0.96
N ALA A 36 -4.19 1.65 2.19
CA ALA A 36 -4.32 0.70 3.29
C ALA A 36 -5.81 0.54 3.65
N THR A 37 -6.25 -0.70 3.86
CA THR A 37 -7.67 -1.04 4.07
C THR A 37 -7.81 -1.85 5.35
N ASP A 38 -8.51 -1.29 6.33
CA ASP A 38 -8.76 -1.96 7.62
C ASP A 38 -10.09 -2.76 7.58
N PRO A 39 -10.05 -4.10 7.77
CA PRO A 39 -11.20 -4.98 7.71
C PRO A 39 -11.80 -5.22 9.08
N ILE A 40 -11.28 -4.64 10.17
CA ILE A 40 -11.69 -4.95 11.55
C ILE A 40 -13.20 -4.77 11.72
N SER A 41 -13.76 -3.68 11.19
CA SER A 41 -15.21 -3.43 11.26
C SER A 41 -16.03 -4.44 10.44
N VAL A 42 -15.50 -4.86 9.29
CA VAL A 42 -16.17 -5.81 8.38
C VAL A 42 -16.14 -7.22 8.95
N THR A 43 -14.98 -7.66 9.45
CA THR A 43 -14.79 -8.99 10.06
C THR A 43 -15.64 -9.18 11.31
N ALA A 44 -15.76 -8.15 12.17
CA ALA A 44 -16.66 -8.17 13.32
C ALA A 44 -18.12 -8.39 12.90
N THR A 45 -18.59 -7.64 11.89
CA THR A 45 -19.96 -7.75 11.37
C THR A 45 -20.21 -9.12 10.72
N LEU A 46 -19.25 -9.65 9.94
CA LEU A 46 -19.38 -10.96 9.31
C LEU A 46 -19.44 -12.10 10.34
N LYS A 47 -18.68 -12.00 11.44
CA LYS A 47 -18.77 -12.94 12.56
C LYS A 47 -20.15 -12.93 13.21
N GLU A 48 -20.75 -11.75 13.43
CA GLU A 48 -22.12 -11.64 13.95
C GLU A 48 -23.17 -12.27 13.02
N LEU A 49 -22.94 -12.20 11.71
CA LEU A 49 -23.81 -12.81 10.68
C LEU A 49 -23.59 -14.33 10.51
N GLY A 50 -22.71 -14.95 11.30
CA GLY A 50 -22.44 -16.39 11.25
C GLY A 50 -21.62 -16.84 10.04
N VAL A 51 -20.84 -15.92 9.44
CA VAL A 51 -19.95 -16.25 8.33
C VAL A 51 -18.83 -17.19 8.79
N GLY A 52 -18.49 -18.17 7.96
CA GLY A 52 -17.47 -19.16 8.30
C GLY A 52 -16.08 -18.57 8.49
N GLU A 53 -15.32 -19.11 9.46
CA GLU A 53 -13.97 -18.64 9.83
C GLU A 53 -13.02 -18.55 8.64
N LYS A 54 -13.14 -19.46 7.66
CA LYS A 54 -12.31 -19.45 6.45
C LYS A 54 -12.43 -18.15 5.65
N LEU A 55 -13.65 -17.61 5.50
CA LEU A 55 -13.84 -16.35 4.79
C LEU A 55 -13.28 -15.18 5.60
N ASN A 56 -13.43 -15.24 6.93
CA ASN A 56 -12.87 -14.23 7.82
C ASN A 56 -11.33 -14.18 7.73
N THR A 57 -10.66 -15.33 7.78
CA THR A 57 -9.19 -15.42 7.61
C THR A 57 -8.73 -14.93 6.24
N LEU A 58 -9.50 -15.20 5.17
CA LEU A 58 -9.16 -14.70 3.83
C LEU A 58 -9.24 -13.17 3.75
N ILE A 59 -10.26 -12.56 4.36
CA ILE A 59 -10.42 -11.09 4.39
C ILE A 59 -9.31 -10.45 5.23
N GLU A 60 -8.99 -11.02 6.40
CA GLU A 60 -7.86 -10.56 7.23
C GLU A 60 -6.54 -10.66 6.45
N GLY A 61 -6.31 -11.76 5.72
CA GLY A 61 -5.12 -11.93 4.89
C GLY A 61 -5.03 -10.94 3.73
N GLU A 62 -6.15 -10.62 3.06
CA GLU A 62 -6.18 -9.64 1.97
C GLU A 62 -5.85 -8.22 2.46
N SER A 63 -6.41 -7.82 3.61
CA SER A 63 -6.06 -6.56 4.26
C SER A 63 -4.59 -6.50 4.67
N LEU A 64 -4.06 -7.54 5.33
CA LEU A 64 -2.65 -7.56 5.75
C LEU A 64 -1.70 -7.40 4.54
N LEU A 65 -2.03 -8.04 3.41
CA LEU A 65 -1.29 -7.85 2.17
C LEU A 65 -1.44 -6.44 1.60
N ASN A 66 -2.62 -5.83 1.69
CA ASN A 66 -2.85 -4.45 1.27
C ASN A 66 -2.05 -3.47 2.12
N ASP A 67 -2.09 -3.57 3.45
CA ASP A 67 -1.36 -2.69 4.37
C ASP A 67 0.15 -2.78 4.16
N GLY A 68 0.69 -4.00 4.06
CA GLY A 68 2.10 -4.21 3.76
C GLY A 68 2.51 -3.60 2.41
N SER A 69 1.69 -3.77 1.38
CA SER A 69 1.94 -3.19 0.05
C SER A 69 1.87 -1.65 0.07
N ALA A 70 0.91 -1.07 0.80
CA ALA A 70 0.73 0.36 0.92
C ALA A 70 1.95 1.04 1.54
N VAL A 71 2.51 0.46 2.60
CA VAL A 71 3.76 0.96 3.24
C VAL A 71 4.95 0.86 2.30
N VAL A 72 5.08 -0.23 1.54
CA VAL A 72 6.16 -0.39 0.55
C VAL A 72 6.09 0.69 -0.55
N PHE A 73 4.89 0.97 -1.06
CA PHE A 73 4.69 2.05 -2.03
C PHE A 73 4.96 3.43 -1.42
N TYR A 74 4.49 3.65 -0.19
CA TYR A 74 4.71 4.89 0.54
C TYR A 74 6.19 5.24 0.66
N GLU A 75 6.99 4.31 1.18
CA GLU A 75 8.44 4.48 1.35
C GLU A 75 9.14 4.72 0.01
N ALA A 76 8.79 3.95 -1.03
CA ALA A 76 9.43 4.08 -2.34
C ALA A 76 9.10 5.42 -3.04
N PHE A 77 7.86 5.91 -2.92
CA PHE A 77 7.47 7.18 -3.51
C PHE A 77 7.88 8.39 -2.67
N LEU A 78 7.98 8.24 -1.35
CA LEU A 78 8.45 9.28 -0.45
C LEU A 78 9.92 9.60 -0.73
N ASP A 79 10.76 8.57 -0.82
CA ASP A 79 12.16 8.73 -1.23
C ASP A 79 12.26 9.46 -2.58
N ALA A 80 11.42 9.06 -3.55
CA ALA A 80 11.40 9.68 -4.86
C ALA A 80 10.94 11.15 -4.85
N ALA A 81 10.03 11.51 -3.94
CA ALA A 81 9.60 12.89 -3.75
C ALA A 81 10.70 13.74 -3.09
N LEU A 82 11.41 13.20 -2.12
CA LEU A 82 12.46 13.90 -1.36
C LEU A 82 13.74 14.11 -2.16
N GLU A 83 14.13 13.15 -3.01
CA GLU A 83 15.31 13.25 -3.87
C GLU A 83 15.12 14.18 -5.08
N GLY A 84 13.95 14.81 -5.23
CA GLY A 84 13.66 15.72 -6.35
C GLY A 84 13.36 15.01 -7.68
N GLY A 85 12.95 13.74 -7.62
CA GLY A 85 12.64 12.91 -8.77
C GLY A 85 13.71 11.83 -8.99
N SER A 86 13.52 10.67 -8.38
CA SER A 86 14.35 9.50 -8.68
C SER A 86 13.88 8.85 -9.99
N GLY A 87 14.82 8.34 -10.78
CA GLY A 87 14.50 7.62 -12.01
C GLY A 87 13.61 6.40 -11.73
N ALA A 88 12.71 6.05 -12.65
CA ALA A 88 11.81 4.89 -12.48
C ALA A 88 12.54 3.60 -12.09
N GLY A 89 13.79 3.42 -12.55
CA GLY A 89 14.64 2.29 -12.17
C GLY A 89 14.98 2.23 -10.67
N SER A 90 15.27 3.36 -10.02
CA SER A 90 15.58 3.35 -8.59
C SER A 90 14.34 3.07 -7.74
N VAL A 91 13.18 3.57 -8.16
CA VAL A 91 11.88 3.26 -7.52
C VAL A 91 11.60 1.76 -7.61
N ILE A 92 11.78 1.15 -8.78
CA ILE A 92 11.61 -0.31 -8.95
C ILE A 92 12.57 -1.09 -8.06
N VAL A 93 13.85 -0.71 -8.02
CA VAL A 93 14.84 -1.35 -7.15
C VAL A 93 14.47 -1.21 -5.68
N ARG A 94 13.97 -0.04 -5.25
CA ARG A 94 13.53 0.19 -3.88
C ARG A 94 12.31 -0.66 -3.52
N LEU A 95 11.30 -0.71 -4.40
CA LEU A 95 10.13 -1.57 -4.24
C LEU A 95 10.54 -3.04 -4.07
N LEU A 96 11.44 -3.55 -4.92
CA LEU A 96 11.93 -4.92 -4.82
C LEU A 96 12.68 -5.17 -3.51
N ARG A 97 13.55 -4.25 -3.10
CA ARG A 97 14.30 -4.37 -1.84
C ARG A 97 13.39 -4.40 -0.62
N LEU A 98 12.40 -3.51 -0.56
CA LEU A 98 11.45 -3.45 0.55
C LEU A 98 10.54 -4.69 0.58
N SER A 99 9.98 -5.09 -0.56
CA SER A 99 9.11 -6.27 -0.64
C SER A 99 9.86 -7.57 -0.30
N LEU A 100 11.01 -7.81 -0.95
CA LEU A 100 11.77 -9.05 -0.73
C LEU A 100 12.43 -9.06 0.65
N GLY A 101 12.94 -7.92 1.12
CA GLY A 101 13.51 -7.77 2.45
C GLY A 101 12.48 -7.98 3.55
N GLY A 102 11.28 -7.43 3.40
CA GLY A 102 10.17 -7.64 4.32
C GLY A 102 9.75 -9.10 4.41
N VAL A 103 9.59 -9.78 3.26
CA VAL A 103 9.26 -11.22 3.22
C VAL A 103 10.38 -12.04 3.87
N ALA A 104 11.65 -11.78 3.54
CA ALA A 104 12.79 -12.50 4.10
C ALA A 104 12.87 -12.35 5.62
N MET A 105 12.70 -11.12 6.14
CA MET A 105 12.67 -10.86 7.58
C MET A 105 11.49 -11.55 8.25
N GLY A 106 10.28 -11.46 7.68
CA GLY A 106 9.10 -12.14 8.20
C GLY A 106 9.28 -13.65 8.32
N LEU A 107 9.85 -14.29 7.29
CA LEU A 107 10.17 -15.71 7.32
C LEU A 107 11.25 -16.05 8.36
N ALA A 108 12.30 -15.23 8.48
CA ALA A 108 13.35 -15.45 9.46
C ALA A 108 12.81 -15.44 10.90
N PHE A 109 11.93 -14.48 11.22
CA PHE A 109 11.28 -14.42 12.54
C PHE A 109 10.21 -15.49 12.74
N ALA A 110 9.53 -15.93 11.69
CA ALA A 110 8.54 -17.01 11.80
C ALA A 110 9.16 -18.39 12.12
N LEU A 111 10.46 -18.56 11.84
CA LEU A 111 11.19 -19.80 12.08
C LEU A 111 11.82 -19.90 13.49
N VAL A 112 11.87 -18.78 14.23
CA VAL A 112 12.45 -18.70 15.59
C VAL A 112 11.33 -18.77 16.63
#